data_AF-A0A2D4HG61-F1
#
_entry.id   AF-A0A2D4HG61-F1
#
_cell.length_a   1.000
_cell.length_b   1.000
_cell.length_c   1.000
_cell.angle_alpha   90.00
_cell.angle_beta   90.00
_cell.angle_gamma   90.00
#
_symmetry.space_group_name_H-M   'P 1'
#
loop_
_entity.id
_entity.type
_entity.pdbx_description
1 polymer ?
#
loop_
_entity_poly.entity_id
_entity_poly.type
_entity_poly.pdbx_seq_one_letter_code
_entity_poly.pdbx_strand_id
1 'polypeptide(L)'
;IRLIDLIYFSFFPFKLMVHYQPVTITDDWGVSPAEQGRPRTVKRGVDNISVEIPHGEPTQIDHLVFVVHGIGPACDIRFRSIVQCVNDFRSVSLNMLSAHFKKAQEQQQIGRVEFIPVNWHSTLHTGVDVNLERITLPSINRLRHFINDTILDVFFYNSSTYCQTIVDTVASEMNRIYLLFLERNPDFKGGVSIAGHSLG
;
A
#
# COMPACT_ATOMS: atom_id res chain seq x y z
N ILE A 1 -51.99 -11.07 11.33
CA ILE A 1 -51.31 -10.12 10.39
C ILE A 1 -51.65 -8.71 10.88
N ARG A 2 -50.80 -7.86 11.46
CA ARG A 2 -49.40 -7.85 11.93
C ARG A 2 -49.42 -7.02 13.24
N LEU A 3 -48.74 -7.46 14.31
CA LEU A 3 -48.37 -6.56 15.40
C LEU A 3 -47.35 -5.56 14.83
N ILE A 4 -47.60 -4.26 15.01
CA ILE A 4 -46.65 -3.21 14.68
C ILE A 4 -45.97 -2.84 16.00
N ASP A 5 -44.72 -3.28 16.17
CA ASP A 5 -43.86 -2.81 17.26
C ASP A 5 -43.60 -1.30 17.07
N LEU A 6 -44.16 -0.48 17.94
CA LEU A 6 -43.96 0.97 17.96
C LEU A 6 -42.56 1.27 18.52
N ILE A 7 -41.60 1.51 17.63
CA ILE A 7 -40.27 2.04 17.98
C ILE A 7 -40.38 3.56 18.17
N TYR A 8 -40.03 4.06 19.35
CA TYR A 8 -39.98 5.49 19.66
C TYR A 8 -38.55 6.01 19.65
N PHE A 9 -38.32 7.14 18.97
CA PHE A 9 -37.07 7.90 19.00
C PHE A 9 -37.30 9.24 19.71
N SER A 10 -36.42 9.59 20.66
CA SER A 10 -36.37 10.93 21.25
C SER A 10 -35.11 11.65 20.78
N PHE A 11 -35.31 12.84 20.21
CA PHE A 11 -34.23 13.74 19.81
C PHE A 11 -34.00 14.76 20.92
N PHE A 12 -32.84 14.70 21.58
CA PHE A 12 -32.31 15.81 22.36
C PHE A 12 -31.42 16.67 21.41
N PRO A 13 -30.70 17.75 21.81
CA PRO A 13 -30.14 18.71 20.84
C PRO A 13 -29.29 18.00 19.77
N PHE A 14 -29.19 18.58 18.55
CA PHE A 14 -28.74 18.00 17.25
C PHE A 14 -27.53 17.03 17.22
N LYS A 15 -26.82 16.85 18.34
CA LYS A 15 -25.69 15.95 18.56
C LYS A 15 -26.04 14.62 19.25
N LEU A 16 -27.26 14.40 19.76
CA LEU A 16 -27.59 13.19 20.56
C LEU A 16 -28.93 12.56 20.15
N MET A 17 -28.90 11.29 19.73
CA MET A 17 -30.09 10.47 19.48
C MET A 17 -30.15 9.31 20.48
N VAL A 18 -31.31 9.11 21.10
CA VAL A 18 -31.51 8.03 22.07
C VAL A 18 -32.59 7.08 21.55
N HIS A 19 -32.25 5.80 21.46
CA HIS A 19 -33.12 4.72 20.99
C HIS A 19 -33.53 3.84 22.17
N TYR A 20 -34.84 3.75 22.39
CA TYR A 20 -35.44 2.88 23.38
C TYR A 20 -36.02 1.67 22.67
N GLN A 21 -35.52 0.49 23.00
CA GLN A 21 -36.07 -0.75 22.49
C GLN A 21 -37.24 -1.18 23.39
N PRO A 22 -38.44 -1.42 22.85
CA PRO A 22 -39.55 -1.92 23.66
C PRO A 22 -39.22 -3.33 24.16
N VAL A 23 -39.52 -3.60 25.44
CA VAL A 23 -39.37 -4.92 26.04
C VAL A 23 -40.49 -5.81 25.50
N THR A 24 -40.19 -6.66 24.54
CA THR A 24 -41.09 -7.73 24.10
C THR A 24 -41.07 -8.84 25.14
N ILE A 25 -42.21 -9.10 25.77
CA ILE A 25 -42.37 -10.24 26.67
C ILE A 25 -42.55 -11.51 25.82
N THR A 26 -41.91 -12.61 26.24
CA THR A 26 -41.90 -14.00 25.73
C THR A 26 -40.96 -14.26 24.53
N ASP A 27 -40.03 -15.23 24.55
CA ASP A 27 -40.11 -16.60 25.08
C ASP A 27 -38.86 -17.15 25.79
N ASP A 28 -39.13 -18.28 26.45
CA ASP A 28 -38.48 -19.08 27.49
C ASP A 28 -37.07 -19.67 27.23
N TRP A 29 -36.05 -18.90 26.80
CA TRP A 29 -34.64 -19.36 26.88
C TRP A 29 -33.64 -18.23 27.18
N GLY A 30 -33.48 -17.94 28.48
CA GLY A 30 -32.22 -17.61 29.14
C GLY A 30 -31.38 -16.42 28.65
N VAL A 31 -31.69 -15.20 29.11
CA VAL A 31 -30.66 -14.18 29.47
C VAL A 31 -31.19 -13.29 30.59
N SER A 32 -30.35 -12.99 31.59
CA SER A 32 -30.70 -12.31 32.83
C SER A 32 -31.30 -10.89 32.63
N PRO A 33 -32.27 -10.42 33.45
CA PRO A 33 -33.08 -9.22 33.17
C PRO A 33 -32.36 -7.86 33.29
N ALA A 34 -31.07 -7.83 33.63
CA ALA A 34 -30.39 -6.58 34.03
C ALA A 34 -29.95 -5.68 32.87
N GLU A 35 -29.92 -6.17 31.63
CA GLU A 35 -29.53 -5.37 30.45
C GLU A 35 -30.71 -4.95 29.54
N GLN A 36 -31.90 -5.49 29.80
CA GLN A 36 -33.10 -5.23 28.99
C GLN A 36 -33.79 -3.95 29.45
N GLY A 37 -33.31 -2.80 28.96
CA GLY A 37 -33.94 -1.51 29.21
C GLY A 37 -32.99 -0.31 29.16
N ARG A 38 -31.68 -0.53 29.00
CA ARG A 38 -30.75 0.59 28.83
C ARG A 38 -30.91 1.21 27.44
N PRO A 39 -31.25 2.50 27.34
CA PRO A 39 -31.37 3.18 26.06
C PRO A 39 -30.04 3.19 25.32
N ARG A 40 -30.05 2.83 24.04
CA ARG A 40 -28.87 2.95 23.18
C ARG A 40 -28.76 4.40 22.72
N THR A 41 -27.57 4.97 22.83
CA THR A 41 -27.35 6.38 22.50
C THR A 41 -26.37 6.49 21.35
N VAL A 42 -26.75 7.24 20.31
CA VAL A 42 -25.91 7.59 19.17
C VAL A 42 -25.57 9.08 19.28
N LYS A 43 -24.29 9.41 19.40
CA LYS A 43 -23.79 10.78 19.39
C LYS A 43 -23.26 11.12 18.00
N ARG A 44 -23.64 12.27 17.45
CA ARG A 44 -23.09 12.82 16.21
C ARG A 44 -21.92 13.75 16.54
N GLY A 45 -20.72 13.40 16.10
CA GLY A 45 -19.48 14.18 16.31
C GLY A 45 -18.31 13.31 16.79
N VAL A 46 -17.10 13.85 16.68
CA VAL A 46 -15.85 13.18 17.10
C VAL A 46 -15.37 13.65 18.48
N ASP A 47 -16.14 14.51 19.14
CA ASP A 47 -15.80 15.19 20.41
C ASP A 47 -15.46 14.23 21.58
N ASN A 48 -15.79 12.93 21.49
CA ASN A 48 -15.47 11.88 22.49
C ASN A 48 -14.55 10.77 21.94
N ILE A 49 -14.02 10.92 20.73
CA ILE A 49 -13.07 9.98 20.15
C ILE A 49 -11.68 10.52 20.47
N SER A 50 -11.01 9.94 21.47
CA SER A 50 -9.61 10.25 21.81
C SER A 50 -8.62 9.65 20.81
N VAL A 51 -8.96 9.68 19.52
CA VAL A 51 -8.07 9.28 18.44
C VAL A 51 -7.55 10.58 17.87
N GLU A 52 -6.30 10.92 18.19
CA GLU A 52 -5.56 11.87 17.37
C GLU A 52 -5.52 11.30 15.96
N ILE A 53 -6.27 11.93 15.05
CA ILE A 53 -6.18 11.60 13.63
C ILE A 53 -4.78 12.06 13.22
N PRO A 54 -3.88 11.15 12.82
CA PRO A 54 -2.55 11.54 12.41
C PRO A 54 -2.68 12.60 11.32
N HIS A 55 -1.93 13.69 11.44
CA HIS A 55 -1.71 14.57 10.30
C HIS A 55 -1.16 13.69 9.19
N GLY A 56 -1.92 13.51 8.11
CA GLY A 56 -1.57 12.62 7.02
C GLY A 56 -0.24 12.99 6.37
N GLU A 57 0.14 12.28 5.31
CA GLU A 57 1.40 12.56 4.62
C GLU A 57 1.45 14.01 4.11
N PRO A 58 2.62 14.70 4.18
CA PRO A 58 2.75 16.08 3.74
C PRO A 58 2.45 16.17 2.26
N THR A 59 1.60 17.09 1.81
CA THR A 59 1.18 17.15 0.41
C THR A 59 2.30 17.56 -0.54
N GLN A 60 3.23 18.41 -0.09
CA GLN A 60 4.39 18.85 -0.85
C GLN A 60 5.40 17.72 -1.02
N ILE A 61 5.83 17.50 -2.27
CA ILE A 61 6.85 16.52 -2.66
C ILE A 61 8.04 17.27 -3.24
N ASP A 62 9.20 17.14 -2.60
CA ASP A 62 10.43 17.83 -3.04
C ASP A 62 11.36 16.91 -3.83
N HIS A 63 11.16 15.59 -3.72
CA HIS A 63 12.01 14.63 -4.39
C HIS A 63 11.26 13.34 -4.72
N LEU A 64 11.51 12.80 -5.90
CA LEU A 64 10.98 11.52 -6.37
C LEU A 64 12.13 10.51 -6.48
N VAL A 65 11.98 9.34 -5.88
CA VAL A 65 12.94 8.23 -5.94
C VAL A 65 12.28 7.02 -6.59
N PHE A 66 12.76 6.62 -7.75
CA PHE A 66 12.45 5.34 -8.35
C PHE A 66 13.28 4.26 -7.69
N VAL A 67 12.62 3.27 -7.09
CA VAL A 67 13.30 2.13 -6.47
C VAL A 67 13.24 0.96 -7.43
N VAL A 68 14.40 0.49 -7.88
CA VAL A 68 14.54 -0.63 -8.82
C VAL A 68 15.10 -1.82 -8.03
N HIS A 69 14.33 -2.90 -7.96
CA HIS A 69 14.81 -4.13 -7.33
C HIS A 69 15.60 -4.98 -8.33
N GLY A 70 16.54 -5.80 -7.84
CA GLY A 70 17.20 -6.83 -8.63
C GLY A 70 16.25 -7.96 -9.05
N ILE A 71 16.76 -8.94 -9.82
CA ILE A 71 15.93 -9.99 -10.42
C ILE A 71 15.32 -10.91 -9.35
N GLY A 72 14.10 -11.40 -9.61
CA GLY A 72 13.32 -12.25 -8.71
C GLY A 72 12.09 -11.54 -8.11
N PRO A 73 11.04 -12.30 -7.73
CA PRO A 73 9.83 -11.75 -7.11
C PRO A 73 10.07 -11.20 -5.69
N ALA A 74 11.21 -11.56 -5.09
CA ALA A 74 11.64 -11.15 -3.76
C ALA A 74 12.68 -10.03 -3.82
N CYS A 75 12.43 -8.94 -3.10
CA CYS A 75 13.27 -7.75 -3.04
C CYS A 75 14.33 -7.81 -1.93
N ASP A 76 14.17 -8.68 -0.92
CA ASP A 76 15.14 -8.83 0.18
C ASP A 76 15.26 -10.28 0.68
N ILE A 77 16.20 -10.52 1.61
CA ILE A 77 16.45 -11.82 2.25
C ILE A 77 15.23 -12.39 3.01
N ARG A 78 14.19 -11.57 3.23
CA ARG A 78 12.93 -11.97 3.88
C ARG A 78 11.85 -12.31 2.85
N PHE A 79 12.20 -12.42 1.58
CA PHE A 79 11.28 -12.73 0.48
C PHE A 79 10.13 -11.73 0.34
N ARG A 80 10.35 -10.47 0.71
CA ARG A 80 9.31 -9.42 0.63
C ARG A 80 9.21 -8.85 -0.77
N SER A 81 8.03 -8.37 -1.16
CA SER A 81 7.86 -7.69 -2.45
C SER A 81 8.54 -6.32 -2.45
N ILE A 82 8.89 -5.81 -3.64
CA ILE A 82 9.44 -4.45 -3.76
C ILE A 82 8.52 -3.40 -3.13
N VAL A 83 7.19 -3.58 -3.24
CA VAL A 83 6.21 -2.66 -2.66
C VAL A 83 6.35 -2.59 -1.14
N GLN A 84 6.54 -3.74 -0.47
CA GLN A 84 6.75 -3.78 0.98
C GLN A 84 8.04 -3.08 1.39
N CYS A 85 9.14 -3.30 0.66
CA CYS A 85 10.41 -2.61 0.92
C CYS A 85 10.28 -1.10 0.72
N VAL A 86 9.60 -0.65 -0.34
CA VAL A 86 9.38 0.78 -0.59
C VAL A 86 8.51 1.42 0.49
N ASN A 87 7.52 0.71 1.02
CA ASN A 87 6.71 1.22 2.13
C ASN A 87 7.53 1.42 3.41
N ASP A 88 8.54 0.58 3.66
CA ASP A 88 9.48 0.82 4.77
C ASP A 88 10.29 2.10 4.53
N PHE A 89 10.80 2.32 3.30
CA PHE A 89 11.52 3.56 2.96
C PHE A 89 10.65 4.79 3.17
N ARG A 90 9.38 4.77 2.71
CA ARG A 90 8.42 5.85 2.97
C ARG A 90 8.23 6.09 4.47
N SER A 91 7.99 5.03 5.24
CA SER A 91 7.76 5.13 6.68
C SER A 91 8.96 5.71 7.43
N VAL A 92 10.17 5.23 7.13
CA VAL A 92 11.41 5.74 7.73
C VAL A 92 11.64 7.20 7.33
N SER A 93 11.45 7.55 6.05
CA SER A 93 11.63 8.92 5.57
C SER A 93 10.66 9.90 6.23
N LEU A 94 9.39 9.54 6.39
CA LEU A 94 8.38 10.37 7.06
C LEU A 94 8.66 10.51 8.56
N ASN A 95 9.12 9.44 9.21
CA ASN A 95 9.53 9.49 10.61
C ASN A 95 10.75 10.42 10.81
N MET A 96 11.72 10.38 9.90
CA MET A 96 12.88 11.29 9.93
C MET A 96 12.45 12.75 9.73
N LEU A 97 11.52 13.01 8.81
CA LEU A 97 11.00 14.36 8.56
C LEU A 97 10.29 14.91 9.80
N SER A 98 9.42 14.12 10.42
CA SER A 98 8.68 14.52 11.62
C SER A 98 9.57 14.66 12.86
N ALA A 99 10.61 13.83 13.01
CA ALA A 99 11.52 13.88 14.16
C ALA A 99 12.52 15.04 14.07
N HIS A 100 13.05 15.33 12.89
CA HIS A 100 14.19 16.25 12.73
C HIS A 100 13.85 17.56 12.00
N PHE A 101 12.77 17.61 11.21
CA PHE A 101 12.44 18.73 10.33
C PHE A 101 11.02 19.29 10.54
N LYS A 102 10.36 18.96 11.66
CA LYS A 102 8.98 19.36 11.95
C LYS A 102 8.68 20.85 11.70
N LYS A 103 9.52 21.76 12.20
CA LYS A 103 9.32 23.21 12.00
C LYS A 103 9.39 23.63 10.54
N ALA A 104 10.36 23.10 9.79
CA ALA A 104 10.53 23.42 8.38
C ALA A 104 9.36 22.86 7.55
N GLN A 105 8.87 21.67 7.92
CA GLN A 105 7.69 21.04 7.32
C GLN A 105 6.41 21.84 7.60
N GLU A 106 6.20 22.29 8.85
CA GLU A 106 5.06 23.15 9.24
C GLU A 106 5.09 24.51 8.51
N GLN A 107 6.29 25.03 8.23
CA GLN A 107 6.51 26.25 7.47
C GLN A 107 6.52 26.04 5.95
N GLN A 108 6.23 24.81 5.47
CA GLN A 108 6.25 24.44 4.05
C GLN A 108 7.57 24.76 3.33
N GLN A 109 8.68 24.69 4.06
CA GLN A 109 10.02 24.89 3.50
C GLN A 109 10.63 23.60 2.93
N ILE A 110 10.15 22.45 3.42
CA ILE A 110 10.58 21.12 2.99
C ILE A 110 9.38 20.20 2.85
N GLY A 111 9.34 19.48 1.74
CA GLY A 111 8.37 18.45 1.39
C GLY A 111 8.88 17.03 1.67
N ARG A 112 8.01 16.05 1.45
CA ARG A 112 8.38 14.64 1.57
C ARG A 112 9.18 14.15 0.36
N VAL A 113 9.88 13.04 0.56
CA VAL A 113 10.43 12.22 -0.54
C VAL A 113 9.40 11.17 -0.91
N GLU A 114 9.01 11.12 -2.19
CA GLU A 114 8.13 10.08 -2.71
C GLU A 114 8.96 8.93 -3.28
N PHE A 115 8.75 7.72 -2.78
CA PHE A 115 9.45 6.53 -3.27
C PHE A 115 8.48 5.69 -4.11
N ILE A 116 8.80 5.36 -5.35
CA ILE A 116 7.93 4.55 -6.21
C ILE A 116 8.65 3.26 -6.63
N PRO A 117 8.05 2.07 -6.39
CA PRO A 117 8.63 0.82 -6.86
C PRO A 117 8.53 0.73 -8.39
N VAL A 118 9.63 0.37 -9.03
CA VAL A 118 9.67 0.01 -10.45
C VAL A 118 9.62 -1.50 -10.56
N ASN A 119 8.44 -2.03 -10.90
CA ASN A 119 8.27 -3.45 -11.13
C ASN A 119 8.50 -3.76 -12.63
N TRP A 120 9.68 -4.27 -12.94
CA TRP A 120 10.08 -4.62 -14.31
C TRP A 120 10.06 -6.14 -14.55
N HIS A 121 10.24 -6.94 -13.50
CA HIS A 121 10.33 -8.39 -13.56
C HIS A 121 9.08 -9.04 -14.16
N SER A 122 7.88 -8.64 -13.71
CA SER A 122 6.61 -9.17 -14.25
C SER A 122 6.43 -8.87 -15.75
N THR A 123 6.99 -7.76 -16.22
CA THR A 123 6.88 -7.34 -17.62
C THR A 123 7.80 -8.14 -18.54
N LEU A 124 8.92 -8.64 -18.03
CA LEU A 124 9.82 -9.51 -18.80
C LEU A 124 9.37 -10.97 -18.81
N HIS A 125 8.88 -11.50 -17.69
CA HIS A 125 8.44 -12.90 -17.63
C HIS A 125 7.30 -13.22 -18.60
N THR A 126 6.36 -12.29 -18.82
CA THR A 126 5.30 -12.47 -19.82
C THR A 126 5.83 -12.63 -21.26
N GLY A 127 7.01 -12.08 -21.57
CA GLY A 127 7.67 -12.22 -22.87
C GLY A 127 8.68 -13.37 -22.95
N VAL A 128 9.34 -13.70 -21.83
CA VAL A 128 10.44 -14.69 -21.79
C VAL A 128 9.93 -16.11 -21.49
N ASP A 129 8.89 -16.27 -20.67
CA ASP A 129 8.37 -17.60 -20.28
C ASP A 129 7.94 -18.43 -21.50
N VAL A 130 7.39 -17.78 -22.54
CA VAL A 130 6.99 -18.43 -23.81
C VAL A 130 8.19 -19.02 -24.56
N ASN A 131 9.34 -18.35 -24.53
CA ASN A 131 10.57 -18.84 -25.15
C ASN A 131 11.25 -19.90 -24.29
N LEU A 132 11.14 -19.78 -22.96
CA LEU A 132 11.74 -20.68 -21.99
C LEU A 132 11.01 -22.05 -21.91
N GLU A 133 9.69 -22.07 -22.10
CA GLU A 133 8.88 -23.29 -22.23
C GLU A 133 9.31 -24.16 -23.42
N ARG A 134 9.84 -23.55 -24.49
CA ARG A 134 10.30 -24.27 -25.69
C ARG A 134 11.62 -25.03 -25.51
N ILE A 135 12.43 -24.68 -24.51
CA ILE A 135 13.81 -25.19 -24.36
C ILE A 135 13.99 -26.06 -23.11
N THR A 136 13.03 -26.04 -22.18
CA THR A 136 13.16 -26.74 -20.90
C THR A 136 12.52 -28.13 -20.97
N LEU A 137 13.32 -29.18 -20.81
CA LEU A 137 12.82 -30.56 -20.81
C LEU A 137 11.81 -30.83 -19.66
N PRO A 138 10.78 -31.66 -19.86
CA PRO A 138 9.69 -31.87 -18.90
C PRO A 138 10.11 -32.47 -17.54
N SER A 139 11.31 -33.04 -17.45
CA SER A 139 11.58 -34.14 -16.52
C SER A 139 11.98 -33.78 -15.09
N ILE A 140 12.17 -32.51 -14.71
CA ILE A 140 12.57 -32.15 -13.33
C ILE A 140 11.92 -30.84 -12.82
N ASN A 141 10.74 -30.93 -12.22
CA ASN A 141 9.96 -29.78 -11.73
C ASN A 141 10.65 -28.94 -10.64
N ARG A 142 11.50 -29.54 -9.79
CA ARG A 142 12.20 -28.83 -8.70
C ARG A 142 13.42 -28.06 -9.18
N LEU A 143 14.16 -28.62 -10.15
CA LEU A 143 15.29 -27.95 -10.77
C LEU A 143 14.81 -26.81 -11.70
N ARG A 144 13.62 -26.93 -12.30
CA ARG A 144 12.97 -25.86 -13.07
C ARG A 144 12.74 -24.60 -12.23
N HIS A 145 12.19 -24.74 -11.03
CA HIS A 145 12.02 -23.61 -10.12
C HIS A 145 13.37 -22.99 -9.74
N PHE A 146 14.34 -23.81 -9.33
CA PHE A 146 15.66 -23.31 -8.95
C PHE A 146 16.46 -22.65 -10.11
N ILE A 147 16.37 -23.18 -11.34
CA ILE A 147 17.03 -22.58 -12.50
C ILE A 147 16.35 -21.27 -12.89
N ASN A 148 15.02 -21.24 -12.86
CA ASN A 148 14.25 -20.03 -13.18
C ASN A 148 14.42 -18.94 -12.13
N ASP A 149 14.56 -19.30 -10.85
CA ASP A 149 14.65 -18.37 -9.72
C ASP A 149 16.10 -17.93 -9.39
N THR A 150 17.14 -18.50 -10.02
CA THR A 150 18.54 -18.23 -9.59
C THR A 150 19.58 -18.27 -10.73
N ILE A 151 19.43 -19.17 -11.70
CA ILE A 151 20.47 -19.41 -12.73
C ILE A 151 20.23 -18.55 -13.97
N LEU A 152 18.97 -18.33 -14.38
CA LEU A 152 18.66 -17.42 -15.48
C LEU A 152 19.11 -15.99 -15.22
N ASP A 153 19.10 -15.55 -13.96
CA ASP A 153 19.39 -14.17 -13.56
C ASP A 153 20.85 -13.79 -13.81
N VAL A 154 21.78 -14.70 -13.55
CA VAL A 154 23.21 -14.52 -13.84
C VAL A 154 23.50 -14.65 -15.34
N PHE A 155 22.76 -15.50 -16.05
CA PHE A 155 22.92 -15.67 -17.50
C PHE A 155 22.36 -14.49 -18.32
N PHE A 156 21.27 -13.87 -17.87
CA PHE A 156 20.69 -12.69 -18.54
C PHE A 156 21.55 -11.44 -18.39
N TYR A 157 22.22 -11.25 -17.25
CA TYR A 157 23.13 -10.12 -17.07
C TYR A 157 24.46 -10.27 -17.84
N ASN A 158 24.92 -11.52 -18.04
CA ASN A 158 26.13 -11.80 -18.82
C ASN A 158 25.90 -11.84 -20.34
N SER A 159 24.65 -11.78 -20.82
CA SER A 159 24.32 -11.74 -22.24
C SER A 159 23.94 -10.31 -22.64
N SER A 160 24.77 -9.68 -23.46
CA SER A 160 24.63 -8.27 -23.88
C SER A 160 23.25 -7.93 -24.46
N THR A 161 22.60 -8.88 -25.15
CA THR A 161 21.26 -8.70 -25.73
C THR A 161 20.16 -8.61 -24.67
N TYR A 162 20.24 -9.39 -23.59
CA TYR A 162 19.21 -9.40 -22.55
C TYR A 162 19.37 -8.23 -21.58
N CYS A 163 20.61 -7.83 -21.30
CA CYS A 163 20.91 -6.63 -20.51
C CYS A 163 20.23 -5.38 -21.11
N GLN A 164 20.37 -5.14 -22.43
CA GLN A 164 19.74 -4.00 -23.08
C GLN A 164 18.20 -4.06 -22.99
N THR A 165 17.61 -5.25 -23.17
CA THR A 165 16.15 -5.44 -23.05
C THR A 165 15.66 -5.10 -21.64
N ILE A 166 16.40 -5.50 -20.59
CA ILE A 166 16.07 -5.18 -19.20
C ILE A 166 16.14 -3.67 -18.98
N VAL A 167 17.24 -3.03 -19.41
CA VAL A 167 17.43 -1.58 -19.28
C VAL A 167 16.32 -0.80 -19.98
N ASP A 168 15.98 -1.17 -21.22
CA ASP A 168 14.92 -0.53 -21.99
C ASP A 168 13.55 -0.71 -21.32
N THR A 169 13.30 -1.88 -20.73
CA THR A 169 12.06 -2.17 -19.98
C THR A 169 11.97 -1.32 -18.72
N VAL A 170 13.03 -1.25 -17.92
CA VAL A 170 13.10 -0.44 -16.70
C VAL A 170 12.93 1.04 -17.03
N ALA A 171 13.65 1.54 -18.04
CA ALA A 171 13.56 2.93 -18.49
C ALA A 171 12.15 3.28 -18.98
N SER A 172 11.54 2.40 -19.78
CA SER A 172 10.18 2.58 -20.29
C SER A 172 9.16 2.63 -19.15
N GLU A 173 9.29 1.73 -18.17
CA GLU A 173 8.38 1.67 -17.02
C GLU A 173 8.55 2.89 -16.10
N MET A 174 9.78 3.33 -15.86
CA MET A 174 10.05 4.56 -15.13
C MET A 174 9.45 5.78 -15.82
N ASN A 175 9.61 5.90 -17.14
CA ASN A 175 9.01 7.00 -17.91
C ASN A 175 7.48 6.98 -17.82
N ARG A 176 6.86 5.81 -17.96
CA ARG A 176 5.40 5.64 -17.80
C ARG A 176 4.93 6.09 -16.42
N ILE A 177 5.61 5.65 -15.36
CA ILE A 177 5.28 6.03 -13.98
C ILE A 177 5.52 7.52 -13.75
N TYR A 178 6.60 8.09 -14.28
CA TYR A 178 6.90 9.51 -14.15
C TYR A 178 5.81 10.39 -14.77
N LEU A 179 5.30 10.03 -15.95
CA LEU A 179 4.20 10.74 -16.60
C LEU A 179 2.91 10.68 -15.75
N LEU A 180 2.56 9.50 -15.23
CA LEU A 180 1.43 9.34 -14.31
C LEU A 180 1.61 10.12 -13.00
N PHE A 181 2.84 10.21 -12.52
CA PHE A 181 3.18 10.99 -11.34
C PHE A 181 2.97 12.49 -11.59
N LEU A 182 3.42 13.02 -12.73
CA LEU A 182 3.21 14.42 -13.11
C LEU A 182 1.73 14.74 -13.36
N GLU A 183 0.96 13.82 -13.94
CA GLU A 183 -0.50 13.99 -14.11
C GLU A 183 -1.20 14.20 -12.75
N ARG A 184 -0.73 13.51 -11.72
CA ARG A 184 -1.27 13.61 -10.35
C ARG A 184 -0.66 14.77 -9.55
N ASN A 185 0.54 15.20 -9.91
CA ASN A 185 1.32 16.23 -9.20
C ASN A 185 1.83 17.27 -10.21
N PRO A 186 0.95 18.08 -10.82
CA PRO A 186 1.33 18.99 -11.91
C PRO A 186 2.31 20.09 -11.48
N ASP A 187 2.35 20.42 -10.20
CA ASP A 187 3.24 21.45 -9.64
C ASP A 187 4.60 20.90 -9.18
N PHE A 188 4.88 19.61 -9.39
CA PHE A 188 6.14 19.00 -8.99
C PHE A 188 7.33 19.64 -9.73
N LYS A 189 8.27 20.19 -8.96
CA LYS A 189 9.53 20.80 -9.44
C LYS A 189 10.75 20.22 -8.72
N GLY A 190 10.56 19.10 -8.05
CA GLY A 190 11.55 18.44 -7.23
C GLY A 190 12.62 17.70 -8.02
N GLY A 191 13.61 17.19 -7.31
CA GLY A 191 14.63 16.32 -7.90
C GLY A 191 14.09 14.92 -8.18
N VAL A 192 14.74 14.22 -9.12
CA VAL A 192 14.44 12.82 -9.43
C VAL A 192 15.71 12.00 -9.22
N SER A 193 15.60 10.85 -8.56
CA SER A 193 16.71 9.93 -8.36
C SER A 193 16.28 8.48 -8.56
N ILE A 194 17.26 7.62 -8.75
CA ILE A 194 17.09 6.19 -8.93
C ILE A 194 17.86 5.50 -7.80
N ALA A 195 17.23 4.55 -7.13
CA ALA A 195 17.84 3.70 -6.12
C ALA A 195 17.75 2.26 -6.58
N GLY A 196 18.92 1.66 -6.84
CA GLY A 196 19.06 0.26 -7.21
C GLY A 196 19.36 -0.63 -6.00
N HIS A 197 18.76 -1.82 -5.94
CA HIS A 197 19.11 -2.87 -4.99
C HIS A 197 19.54 -4.14 -5.73
N SER A 198 20.61 -4.78 -5.26
CA SER A 198 21.19 -5.97 -5.89
C SER A 198 21.65 -5.67 -7.33
N LEU A 199 20.95 -6.19 -8.34
CA LEU A 199 21.24 -5.98 -9.75
C LEU A 199 20.48 -4.81 -10.39
N GLY A 200 19.55 -4.20 -9.64
CA GLY A 200 18.78 -3.05 -10.05
C GLY A 200 19.54 -1.74 -9.96
#